data_AF-A0A3D3GG51-F1
#
_entry.id   AF-A0A3D3GG51-F1
#
_cell.length_a   1.000
_cell.length_b   1.000
_cell.length_c   1.000
_cell.angle_alpha   90.00
_cell.angle_beta   90.00
_cell.angle_gamma   90.00
#
_symmetry.space_group_name_H-M   'P 1'
#
loop_
_entity.id
_entity.type
_entity.pdbx_description
1 polymer ?
#
loop_
_entity_poly.entity_id
_entity_poly.type
_entity_poly.pdbx_seq_one_letter_code
_entity_poly.pdbx_strand_id
1 'polypeptide(L)'
;MQVILVLAVLAMFGVKLTRNYRNTQMQAPTSSASAQPAAQLESEEPLETPFEGPMTSEVHANPSPHLAENESLPIASPSPEQIPVVLASATPQITPQHPVDPSVKNRELVAKFKTFCDQKFMIACMRVATGLKLLGQEAEAYKYLEIACKEGVYELDACGELAASATSNQISLEDAACTQGQTESCNVVAAYYNKAKDPAAALVRARRGCSLEDSSSCFIIGYVSTPEEITKEKASCLSGNSTSCLVYAGAMESSEQDKEEAAFMSRSCDLGDFSACVNTGREKTDADAAVLKSSCDKGGLAACGSLVGYYAKREQMSLAADPLKRICDSGKKAACKMAIYAKDEPAALKELLRSVDW
;
A
#
# COMPACT_ATOMS: atom_id res chain seq x y z
N MET A 1 3.17 -58.63 -15.58
CA MET A 1 1.80 -58.68 -16.16
C MET A 1 0.77 -57.84 -15.39
N GLN A 2 0.89 -57.64 -14.07
CA GLN A 2 -0.10 -56.85 -13.30
C GLN A 2 -0.02 -55.32 -13.46
N VAL A 3 1.12 -54.75 -13.87
CA VAL A 3 1.27 -53.29 -14.05
C VAL A 3 0.59 -52.77 -15.33
N ILE A 4 0.46 -53.61 -16.36
CA ILE A 4 -0.17 -53.23 -17.63
C ILE A 4 -1.70 -53.14 -17.49
N LEU A 5 -2.30 -53.90 -16.56
CA LEU A 5 -3.75 -53.86 -16.35
C LEU A 5 -4.20 -52.56 -15.67
N VAL A 6 -3.38 -51.96 -14.79
CA VAL A 6 -3.73 -50.72 -14.08
C VAL A 6 -3.71 -49.51 -15.01
N LEU A 7 -2.77 -49.47 -15.96
CA LEU A 7 -2.70 -48.39 -16.96
C LEU A 7 -3.82 -48.48 -18.01
N ALA A 8 -4.29 -49.69 -18.34
CA ALA A 8 -5.44 -49.87 -19.24
C ALA A 8 -6.77 -49.44 -18.60
N VAL A 9 -6.95 -49.62 -17.29
CA VAL A 9 -8.16 -49.18 -16.58
C VAL A 9 -8.19 -47.65 -16.46
N LEU A 10 -7.05 -47.00 -16.19
CA LEU A 10 -7.00 -45.53 -16.12
C LEU A 10 -7.21 -44.84 -17.48
N ALA A 11 -6.88 -45.50 -18.60
CA ALA A 11 -7.16 -44.99 -19.94
C ALA A 11 -8.64 -45.14 -20.37
N MET A 12 -9.40 -46.07 -19.76
CA MET A 12 -10.83 -46.24 -20.06
C MET A 12 -11.73 -45.28 -19.28
N PHE A 13 -11.29 -44.78 -18.13
CA PHE A 13 -11.98 -43.71 -17.38
C PHE A 13 -11.53 -42.32 -17.84
N GLY A 14 -11.62 -42.08 -19.16
CA GLY A 14 -11.46 -40.77 -19.77
C GLY A 14 -12.51 -39.79 -19.23
N VAL A 15 -12.20 -39.16 -18.09
CA VAL A 15 -12.94 -38.02 -17.55
C VAL A 15 -12.68 -36.82 -18.46
N LYS A 16 -13.51 -36.72 -19.51
CA LYS A 16 -13.78 -35.47 -20.21
C LYS A 16 -14.48 -34.52 -19.23
N LEU A 17 -13.72 -33.72 -18.50
CA LEU A 17 -14.23 -32.48 -17.90
C LEU A 17 -14.34 -31.42 -18.99
N THR A 18 -15.24 -31.63 -19.95
CA THR A 18 -15.77 -30.53 -20.76
C THR A 18 -16.84 -29.84 -19.92
N ARG A 19 -16.49 -28.66 -19.42
CA ARG A 19 -17.37 -27.73 -18.68
C ARG A 19 -18.50 -27.29 -19.61
N ASN A 20 -19.60 -28.04 -19.58
CA ASN A 20 -20.83 -27.73 -20.28
C ASN A 20 -21.77 -27.07 -19.28
N TYR A 21 -21.70 -25.74 -19.16
CA TYR A 21 -22.68 -24.95 -18.41
C TYR A 21 -23.53 -24.20 -19.42
N ARG A 22 -24.66 -24.81 -19.81
CA ARG A 22 -25.72 -24.14 -20.56
C ARG A 22 -27.06 -24.44 -19.91
N ASN A 23 -27.80 -23.36 -19.68
CA ASN A 23 -29.24 -23.24 -19.45
C ASN A 23 -29.81 -23.62 -18.09
N THR A 24 -30.11 -22.58 -17.30
CA THR A 24 -31.46 -22.46 -16.76
C THR A 24 -32.08 -21.19 -17.35
N GLN A 25 -32.97 -21.38 -18.32
CA GLN A 25 -33.90 -20.33 -18.74
C GLN A 25 -34.84 -20.07 -17.57
N MET A 26 -34.87 -18.85 -17.05
CA MET A 26 -36.02 -18.36 -16.31
C MET A 26 -37.02 -17.80 -17.32
N GLN A 27 -38.11 -18.56 -17.51
CA GLN A 27 -39.31 -18.07 -18.15
C GLN A 27 -39.95 -17.00 -17.26
N ALA A 28 -40.35 -15.90 -17.90
CA ALA A 28 -41.11 -14.82 -17.30
C ALA A 28 -42.48 -15.29 -16.79
N PRO A 29 -42.95 -14.80 -15.63
CA PRO A 29 -44.36 -14.64 -15.40
C PRO A 29 -44.82 -13.28 -15.95
N THR A 30 -45.62 -13.33 -17.00
CA THR A 30 -46.55 -12.27 -17.35
C THR A 30 -47.58 -12.11 -16.24
N SER A 31 -47.64 -10.94 -15.60
CA SER A 31 -48.85 -10.51 -14.88
C SER A 31 -49.12 -9.03 -15.13
N SER A 32 -50.35 -8.81 -15.53
CA SER A 32 -51.04 -7.59 -15.91
C SER A 32 -51.07 -6.48 -14.85
N ALA A 33 -50.91 -5.26 -15.34
CA ALA A 33 -51.71 -4.06 -15.07
C ALA A 33 -52.34 -3.87 -13.68
N SER A 34 -51.90 -2.81 -13.00
CA SER A 34 -52.76 -1.91 -12.23
C SER A 34 -52.09 -0.54 -12.17
N ALA A 35 -52.69 0.42 -12.86
CA ALA A 35 -52.34 1.83 -12.82
C ALA A 35 -53.07 2.50 -11.66
N GLN A 36 -52.37 3.31 -10.85
CA GLN A 36 -52.94 4.36 -10.00
C GLN A 36 -51.79 5.31 -9.54
N PRO A 37 -52.11 6.55 -9.09
CA PRO A 37 -51.66 7.74 -9.80
C PRO A 37 -50.54 8.51 -9.11
N ALA A 38 -49.98 9.42 -9.90
CA ALA A 38 -48.96 10.41 -9.56
C ALA A 38 -49.23 11.13 -8.23
N ALA A 39 -48.29 10.97 -7.30
CA ALA A 39 -48.10 11.87 -6.17
C ALA A 39 -47.17 13.01 -6.61
N GLN A 40 -47.57 14.21 -6.21
CA GLN A 40 -46.97 15.49 -6.54
C GLN A 40 -45.54 15.59 -5.99
N LEU A 41 -44.57 15.92 -6.85
CA LEU A 41 -43.29 16.46 -6.41
C LEU A 41 -43.52 17.92 -6.00
N GLU A 42 -43.39 18.20 -4.71
CA GLU A 42 -43.18 19.55 -4.21
C GLU A 42 -41.79 20.01 -4.64
N SER A 43 -41.75 21.20 -5.24
CA SER A 43 -40.56 21.92 -5.64
C SER A 43 -39.88 22.53 -4.42
N GLU A 44 -38.69 22.08 -4.08
CA GLU A 44 -37.82 22.78 -3.13
C GLU A 44 -37.13 23.96 -3.83
N GLU A 45 -37.32 25.17 -3.29
CA GLU A 45 -36.67 26.41 -3.71
C GLU A 45 -35.16 26.38 -3.41
N PRO A 46 -34.31 26.97 -4.27
CA PRO A 46 -32.90 27.14 -3.96
C PRO A 46 -32.68 28.37 -3.06
N LEU A 47 -32.07 28.15 -1.90
CA LEU A 47 -31.58 29.20 -1.01
C LEU A 47 -30.25 29.74 -1.58
N GLU A 48 -30.31 30.84 -2.34
CA GLU A 48 -29.13 31.61 -2.72
C GLU A 48 -28.72 32.54 -1.56
N THR A 49 -27.48 32.39 -1.08
CA THR A 49 -26.79 33.45 -0.32
C THR A 49 -25.41 33.68 -0.93
N PRO A 50 -25.06 34.92 -1.32
CA PRO A 50 -23.74 35.23 -1.87
C PRO A 50 -22.75 35.48 -0.73
N PHE A 51 -21.62 34.76 -0.76
CA PHE A 51 -20.46 35.06 0.08
C PHE A 51 -19.41 35.73 -0.82
N GLU A 52 -19.46 37.07 -0.89
CA GLU A 52 -18.41 37.89 -1.48
C GLU A 52 -17.40 38.30 -0.40
N GLY A 53 -16.14 37.92 -0.57
CA GLY A 53 -15.02 38.39 0.25
C GLY A 53 -13.70 38.25 -0.52
N PRO A 54 -12.96 39.35 -0.79
CA PRO A 54 -11.74 39.31 -1.56
C PRO A 54 -10.55 38.89 -0.70
N MET A 55 -9.85 37.81 -1.09
CA MET A 55 -8.49 37.54 -0.62
C MET A 55 -7.48 38.18 -1.56
N THR A 56 -6.95 39.34 -1.18
CA THR A 56 -5.73 39.90 -1.76
C THR A 56 -4.57 39.52 -0.84
N SER A 57 -3.71 38.58 -1.26
CA SER A 57 -2.40 38.39 -0.62
C SER A 57 -1.32 39.08 -1.45
N GLU A 58 -0.80 40.19 -0.93
CA GLU A 58 0.43 40.82 -1.38
C GLU A 58 1.62 39.89 -1.14
N VAL A 59 2.31 39.52 -2.22
CA VAL A 59 3.61 38.83 -2.14
C VAL A 59 4.70 39.90 -2.08
N HIS A 60 5.22 40.17 -0.89
CA HIS A 60 6.46 40.92 -0.71
C HIS A 60 7.65 40.03 -1.07
N ALA A 61 8.28 40.35 -2.19
CA ALA A 61 9.61 39.87 -2.54
C ALA A 61 10.64 40.55 -1.62
N ASN A 62 11.47 39.76 -0.94
CA ASN A 62 12.62 40.26 -0.20
C ASN A 62 13.89 39.60 -0.75
N PRO A 63 14.91 40.36 -1.19
CA PRO A 63 16.10 39.80 -1.80
C PRO A 63 17.18 39.44 -0.77
N SER A 64 17.87 38.31 -1.06
CA SER A 64 19.25 37.87 -0.76
C SER A 64 20.00 38.38 0.49
N PRO A 65 20.93 37.55 1.02
CA PRO A 65 22.32 37.87 0.64
C PRO A 65 23.21 36.66 0.33
N HIS A 66 24.16 36.97 -0.54
CA HIS A 66 25.37 36.23 -0.87
C HIS A 66 26.05 35.59 0.34
N LEU A 67 26.39 34.31 0.23
CA LEU A 67 27.42 33.68 1.05
C LEU A 67 28.67 33.42 0.20
N ALA A 68 29.78 33.85 0.80
CA ALA A 68 31.11 33.92 0.26
C ALA A 68 31.69 32.55 -0.09
N GLU A 69 32.48 32.55 -1.16
CA GLU A 69 33.44 31.53 -1.54
C GLU A 69 34.43 31.31 -0.39
N ASN A 70 34.65 30.05 0.00
CA ASN A 70 35.66 29.70 0.98
C ASN A 70 36.68 28.76 0.33
N GLU A 71 37.94 29.11 0.54
CA GLU A 71 39.13 28.65 -0.15
C GLU A 71 39.44 27.16 0.06
N SER A 72 39.96 26.57 -1.01
CA SER A 72 40.43 25.19 -1.12
C SER A 72 41.72 24.96 -0.32
N LEU A 73 41.73 23.97 0.57
CA LEU A 73 42.96 23.43 1.16
C LEU A 73 43.45 22.21 0.36
N PRO A 74 44.76 22.06 0.10
CA PRO A 74 45.29 20.91 -0.62
C PRO A 74 45.42 19.68 0.31
N ILE A 75 44.81 18.57 -0.10
CA ILE A 75 44.99 17.26 0.53
C ILE A 75 46.28 16.65 -0.02
N ALA A 76 47.23 16.38 0.89
CA ALA A 76 48.46 15.66 0.59
C ALA A 76 48.18 14.15 0.45
N SER A 77 48.60 13.57 -0.68
CA SER A 77 48.59 12.13 -0.93
C SER A 77 49.68 11.42 -0.13
N PRO A 78 49.40 10.32 0.60
CA PRO A 78 50.43 9.44 1.11
C PRO A 78 50.92 8.47 0.02
N SER A 79 52.22 8.28 0.00
CA SER A 79 53.00 7.36 -0.85
C SER A 79 52.65 5.89 -0.57
N PRO A 80 52.74 4.98 -1.55
CA PRO A 80 52.40 3.57 -1.35
C PRO A 80 53.55 2.84 -0.62
N GLU A 81 53.34 2.57 0.68
CA GLU A 81 54.19 1.66 1.44
C GLU A 81 53.83 0.21 1.12
N GLN A 82 54.87 -0.59 0.92
CA GLN A 82 54.83 -1.96 0.43
C GLN A 82 54.19 -2.89 1.47
N ILE A 83 53.08 -3.53 1.11
CA ILE A 83 52.45 -4.59 1.91
C ILE A 83 53.22 -5.89 1.68
N PRO A 84 53.76 -6.55 2.73
CA PRO A 84 54.35 -7.86 2.58
C PRO A 84 53.27 -8.91 2.30
N VAL A 85 53.48 -9.67 1.22
CA VAL A 85 52.70 -10.84 0.83
C VAL A 85 52.94 -11.95 1.87
N VAL A 86 52.03 -12.07 2.83
CA VAL A 86 51.96 -13.25 3.71
C VAL A 86 51.04 -14.27 3.06
N LEU A 87 51.66 -15.22 2.35
CA LEU A 87 51.04 -16.47 1.93
C LEU A 87 50.77 -17.34 3.18
N ALA A 88 49.57 -17.22 3.74
CA ALA A 88 49.06 -18.16 4.74
C ALA A 88 47.87 -18.92 4.14
N SER A 89 48.18 -20.08 3.57
CA SER A 89 47.21 -21.12 3.18
C SER A 89 46.65 -21.77 4.44
N ALA A 90 45.57 -21.21 4.99
CA ALA A 90 44.72 -21.88 5.95
C ALA A 90 43.28 -21.80 5.45
N THR A 91 42.82 -22.87 4.80
CA THR A 91 41.40 -23.07 4.49
C THR A 91 40.65 -23.12 5.82
N PRO A 92 39.76 -22.17 6.14
CA PRO A 92 38.99 -22.23 7.38
C PRO A 92 38.11 -23.48 7.31
N GLN A 93 38.30 -24.39 8.26
CA GLN A 93 37.39 -25.50 8.45
C GLN A 93 36.03 -24.91 8.87
N ILE A 94 35.11 -24.84 7.90
CA ILE A 94 33.71 -24.51 8.15
C ILE A 94 33.16 -25.68 8.97
N THR A 95 33.14 -25.51 10.29
CA THR A 95 32.42 -26.41 11.18
C THR A 95 30.95 -26.31 10.82
N PRO A 96 30.24 -27.44 10.61
CA PRO A 96 28.82 -27.41 10.27
C PRO A 96 28.07 -26.73 11.40
N GLN A 97 27.50 -25.56 11.11
CA GLN A 97 26.68 -24.84 12.08
C GLN A 97 25.50 -25.74 12.47
N HIS A 98 25.38 -26.05 13.75
CA HIS A 98 24.18 -26.70 14.28
C HIS A 98 22.95 -25.86 13.90
N PRO A 99 21.83 -26.50 13.52
CA PRO A 99 20.61 -25.79 13.20
C PRO A 99 20.21 -24.95 14.42
N VAL A 100 20.27 -23.63 14.26
CA VAL A 100 19.86 -22.69 15.30
C VAL A 100 18.35 -22.80 15.47
N ASP A 101 17.90 -22.99 16.70
CA ASP A 101 16.48 -23.00 17.05
C ASP A 101 15.81 -21.71 16.51
N PRO A 102 14.80 -21.83 15.62
CA PRO A 102 14.07 -20.69 15.06
C PRO A 102 13.53 -19.73 16.13
N SER A 103 13.22 -20.23 17.33
CA SER A 103 12.72 -19.41 18.44
C SER A 103 13.75 -18.41 18.98
N VAL A 104 15.05 -18.72 18.87
CA VAL A 104 16.14 -17.84 19.32
C VAL A 104 16.31 -16.70 18.32
N LYS A 105 16.33 -17.04 17.02
CA LYS A 105 16.44 -16.05 15.94
C LYS A 105 15.25 -15.07 15.93
N ASN A 106 14.04 -15.57 16.14
CA ASN A 106 12.84 -14.72 16.20
C ASN A 106 12.86 -13.79 17.42
N ARG A 107 13.34 -14.24 18.58
CA ARG A 107 13.50 -13.37 19.77
C ARG A 107 14.49 -12.25 19.54
N GLU A 108 15.62 -12.53 18.90
CA GLU A 108 16.62 -11.50 18.56
C GLU A 108 16.05 -10.46 17.58
N LEU A 109 15.32 -10.92 16.56
CA LEU A 109 14.65 -10.04 15.59
C LEU A 109 13.60 -9.14 16.27
N VAL A 110 12.75 -9.71 17.12
CA VAL A 110 11.75 -8.94 17.89
C VAL A 110 12.43 -7.86 18.72
N ALA A 111 13.51 -8.17 19.43
CA ALA A 111 14.21 -7.18 20.25
C ALA A 111 14.80 -6.03 19.42
N LYS A 112 15.39 -6.34 18.26
CA LYS A 112 15.92 -5.31 17.34
C LYS A 112 14.79 -4.42 16.81
N PHE A 113 13.72 -5.00 16.29
CA PHE A 113 12.61 -4.25 15.70
C PHE A 113 11.78 -3.47 16.73
N LYS A 114 11.73 -3.89 18.01
CA LYS A 114 11.08 -3.11 19.07
C LYS A 114 11.67 -1.71 19.19
N THR A 115 12.99 -1.60 19.14
CA THR A 115 13.67 -0.29 19.21
C THR A 115 13.27 0.62 18.06
N PHE A 116 13.14 0.08 16.84
CA PHE A 116 12.69 0.84 15.68
C PHE A 116 11.19 1.20 15.77
N CYS A 117 10.36 0.28 16.26
CA CYS A 117 8.94 0.56 16.50
C CYS A 117 8.77 1.71 17.51
N ASP A 118 9.55 1.71 18.60
CA ASP A 118 9.55 2.78 19.61
C ASP A 118 9.99 4.13 19.02
N GLN A 119 10.87 4.11 18.02
CA GLN A 119 11.28 5.26 17.21
C GLN A 119 10.26 5.66 16.13
N LYS A 120 9.05 5.09 16.19
CA LYS A 120 7.94 5.35 15.27
C LYS A 120 8.17 4.85 13.83
N PHE A 121 9.03 3.85 13.63
CA PHE A 121 9.08 3.11 12.36
C PHE A 121 8.01 2.04 12.33
N MET A 122 6.87 2.34 11.71
CA MET A 122 5.67 1.51 11.83
C MET A 122 5.78 0.12 11.17
N ILE A 123 6.55 -0.02 10.08
CA ILE A 123 6.83 -1.34 9.50
C ILE A 123 7.59 -2.24 10.50
N ALA A 124 8.41 -1.65 11.37
CA ALA A 124 9.07 -2.40 12.44
C ALA A 124 8.06 -2.89 13.48
N CYS A 125 7.02 -2.11 13.80
CA CYS A 125 5.94 -2.56 14.68
C CYS A 125 5.21 -3.78 14.12
N MET A 126 4.95 -3.83 12.80
CA MET A 126 4.41 -5.04 12.16
C MET A 126 5.35 -6.23 12.28
N ARG A 127 6.65 -6.04 12.01
CA ARG A 127 7.65 -7.13 12.14
C ARG A 127 7.75 -7.65 13.58
N VAL A 128 7.65 -6.76 14.58
CA VAL A 128 7.56 -7.15 15.99
C VAL A 128 6.33 -8.02 16.22
N ALA A 129 5.15 -7.59 15.74
CA ALA A 129 3.93 -8.37 15.89
C ALA A 129 4.02 -9.76 15.24
N THR A 130 4.50 -9.87 14.00
CA THR A 130 4.70 -11.16 13.33
C THR A 130 5.67 -12.04 14.12
N GLY A 131 6.80 -11.49 14.57
CA GLY A 131 7.77 -12.22 15.37
C GLY A 131 7.19 -12.72 16.70
N LEU A 132 6.40 -11.89 17.38
CA LEU A 132 5.70 -12.26 18.62
C LEU A 132 4.66 -13.38 18.38
N LYS A 133 3.90 -13.34 17.28
CA LYS A 133 2.98 -14.43 16.89
C LYS A 133 3.72 -15.75 16.68
N LEU A 134 4.85 -15.72 15.97
CA LEU A 134 5.70 -16.91 15.76
C LEU A 134 6.29 -17.47 17.07
N LEU A 135 6.38 -16.63 18.11
CA LEU A 135 6.79 -17.03 19.46
C LEU A 135 5.61 -17.46 20.35
N GLY A 136 4.37 -17.46 19.83
CA GLY A 136 3.16 -17.76 20.59
C GLY A 136 2.72 -16.65 21.55
N GLN A 137 3.26 -15.43 21.40
CA GLN A 137 3.00 -14.27 22.25
C GLN A 137 1.91 -13.37 21.63
N GLU A 138 0.75 -13.94 21.29
CA GLU A 138 -0.29 -13.24 20.53
C GLU A 138 -0.82 -11.97 21.21
N ALA A 139 -1.08 -12.02 22.53
CA ALA A 139 -1.58 -10.86 23.27
C ALA A 139 -0.62 -9.66 23.22
N GLU A 140 0.70 -9.92 23.15
CA GLU A 140 1.70 -8.87 22.98
C GLU A 140 1.78 -8.42 21.53
N ALA A 141 1.70 -9.34 20.57
CA ALA A 141 1.67 -9.03 19.14
C ALA A 141 0.56 -8.03 18.79
N TYR A 142 -0.63 -8.18 19.36
CA TYR A 142 -1.76 -7.27 19.11
C TYR A 142 -1.50 -5.83 19.53
N LYS A 143 -0.72 -5.61 20.60
CA LYS A 143 -0.34 -4.24 21.00
C LYS A 143 0.47 -3.55 19.90
N TYR A 144 1.36 -4.29 19.25
CA TYR A 144 2.19 -3.77 18.17
C TYR A 144 1.43 -3.61 16.85
N LEU A 145 0.45 -4.48 16.57
CA LEU A 145 -0.48 -4.30 15.45
C LEU A 145 -1.36 -3.06 15.64
N GLU A 146 -1.83 -2.81 16.87
CA GLU A 146 -2.62 -1.61 17.19
C GLU A 146 -1.82 -0.33 16.96
N ILE A 147 -0.55 -0.30 17.38
CA ILE A 147 0.36 0.84 17.12
C ILE A 147 0.55 1.02 15.62
N ALA A 148 0.87 -0.06 14.88
CA ALA A 148 1.10 -0.01 13.45
C ALA A 148 -0.13 0.48 12.67
N CYS A 149 -1.33 0.04 13.07
CA CYS A 149 -2.58 0.40 12.43
C CYS A 149 -2.97 1.87 12.72
N LYS A 150 -2.86 2.33 13.98
CA LYS A 150 -3.17 3.73 14.36
C LYS A 150 -2.30 4.77 13.68
N GLU A 151 -1.07 4.40 13.34
CA GLU A 151 -0.07 5.29 12.76
C GLU A 151 0.08 5.08 11.24
N GLY A 152 -0.78 4.25 10.64
CA GLY A 152 -1.05 4.21 9.21
C GLY A 152 -0.12 3.37 8.33
N VAL A 153 0.36 2.21 8.80
CA VAL A 153 0.97 1.22 7.89
C VAL A 153 -0.09 0.24 7.40
N TYR A 154 -0.59 0.52 6.20
CA TYR A 154 -1.64 -0.23 5.51
C TYR A 154 -1.09 -1.26 4.53
N GLU A 155 -0.12 -2.08 4.94
CA GLU A 155 -0.15 -3.41 4.34
C GLU A 155 -1.45 -4.07 4.84
N LEU A 156 -2.33 -4.41 3.89
CA LEU A 156 -3.68 -4.98 4.09
C LEU A 156 -3.73 -6.08 5.16
N ASP A 157 -2.59 -6.71 5.45
CA ASP A 157 -2.44 -7.77 6.43
C ASP A 157 -2.47 -7.28 7.90
N ALA A 158 -1.88 -6.14 8.28
CA ALA A 158 -1.78 -5.78 9.71
C ALA A 158 -3.11 -5.33 10.31
N CYS A 159 -3.76 -4.35 9.68
CA CYS A 159 -5.08 -3.89 10.10
C CYS A 159 -6.15 -4.98 9.83
N GLY A 160 -6.01 -5.77 8.75
CA GLY A 160 -6.89 -6.91 8.49
C GLY A 160 -6.76 -8.04 9.51
N GLU A 161 -5.54 -8.36 9.96
CA GLU A 161 -5.31 -9.33 11.04
C GLU A 161 -5.76 -8.82 12.40
N LEU A 162 -5.59 -7.52 12.69
CA LEU A 162 -6.16 -6.89 13.89
C LEU A 162 -7.69 -6.97 13.85
N ALA A 163 -8.32 -6.63 12.71
CA ALA A 163 -9.76 -6.74 12.52
C ALA A 163 -10.26 -8.18 12.68
N ALA A 164 -9.52 -9.15 12.14
CA ALA A 164 -9.84 -10.57 12.22
C ALA A 164 -9.80 -11.15 13.64
N SER A 165 -9.01 -10.54 14.52
CA SER A 165 -8.84 -10.94 15.93
C SER A 165 -9.60 -10.03 16.89
N ALA A 166 -10.13 -8.92 16.37
CA ALA A 166 -10.91 -7.97 17.12
C ALA A 166 -12.14 -8.66 17.70
N THR A 167 -12.32 -8.48 19.01
CA THR A 167 -13.58 -8.86 19.65
C THR A 167 -14.71 -8.02 19.06
N SER A 168 -15.96 -8.49 19.19
CA SER A 168 -17.14 -7.72 18.79
C SER A 168 -17.15 -6.29 19.37
N ASN A 169 -16.60 -6.12 20.58
CA ASN A 169 -16.49 -4.81 21.24
C ASN A 169 -15.47 -3.90 20.56
N GLN A 170 -14.35 -4.44 20.08
CA GLN A 170 -13.33 -3.66 19.38
C GLN A 170 -13.82 -3.24 18.00
N ILE A 171 -14.51 -4.12 17.27
CA ILE A 171 -15.14 -3.75 15.99
C ILE A 171 -16.19 -2.66 16.21
N SER A 172 -16.99 -2.73 17.27
CA SER A 172 -17.95 -1.66 17.58
C SER A 172 -17.29 -0.29 17.83
N LEU A 173 -16.08 -0.26 18.40
CA LEU A 173 -15.33 0.98 18.61
C LEU A 173 -14.78 1.53 17.29
N GLU A 174 -14.20 0.68 16.46
CA GLU A 174 -13.72 1.06 15.12
C GLU A 174 -14.89 1.52 14.24
N ASP A 175 -16.04 0.85 14.34
CA ASP A 175 -17.25 1.20 13.62
C ASP A 175 -17.72 2.61 13.98
N ALA A 176 -17.70 2.96 15.27
CA ALA A 176 -17.99 4.31 15.75
C ALA A 176 -16.95 5.35 15.30
N ALA A 177 -15.66 5.00 15.33
CA ALA A 177 -14.58 5.86 14.85
C ALA A 177 -14.70 6.15 13.35
N CYS A 178 -15.03 5.13 12.54
CA CYS A 178 -15.32 5.28 11.12
C CYS A 178 -16.52 6.24 10.89
N THR A 179 -17.59 6.11 11.69
CA THR A 179 -18.72 7.03 11.62
C THR A 179 -18.30 8.48 11.90
N GLN A 180 -17.35 8.67 12.84
CA GLN A 180 -16.76 9.97 13.17
C GLN A 180 -15.74 10.49 12.14
N GLY A 181 -15.49 9.76 11.05
CA GLY A 181 -14.62 10.19 9.97
C GLY A 181 -13.16 9.78 10.12
N GLN A 182 -12.83 8.87 11.05
CA GLN A 182 -11.51 8.24 11.07
C GLN A 182 -11.44 7.24 9.91
N THR A 183 -10.66 7.61 8.90
CA THR A 183 -10.66 6.93 7.59
C THR A 183 -10.07 5.53 7.72
N GLU A 184 -9.11 5.38 8.62
CA GLU A 184 -8.43 4.14 8.99
C GLU A 184 -9.37 3.10 9.55
N SER A 185 -10.22 3.53 10.47
CA SER A 185 -11.22 2.68 11.10
C SER A 185 -12.23 2.16 10.08
N CYS A 186 -12.55 2.94 9.04
CA CYS A 186 -13.46 2.48 7.99
C CYS A 186 -12.90 1.30 7.21
N ASN A 187 -11.59 1.32 6.90
CA ASN A 187 -10.90 0.21 6.27
C ASN A 187 -10.94 -1.05 7.15
N VAL A 188 -10.56 -0.94 8.42
CA VAL A 188 -10.56 -2.04 9.41
C VAL A 188 -11.92 -2.73 9.47
N VAL A 189 -12.99 -1.94 9.58
CA VAL A 189 -14.37 -2.46 9.71
C VAL A 189 -14.87 -3.04 8.39
N ALA A 190 -14.53 -2.44 7.24
CA ALA A 190 -14.87 -2.99 5.95
C ALA A 190 -14.23 -4.37 5.73
N ALA A 191 -12.94 -4.50 6.07
CA ALA A 191 -12.21 -5.77 6.01
C ALA A 191 -12.81 -6.82 6.95
N TYR A 192 -13.19 -6.42 8.17
CA TYR A 192 -13.89 -7.30 9.12
C TYR A 192 -15.18 -7.88 8.52
N TYR A 193 -16.08 -7.02 8.02
CA TYR A 193 -17.35 -7.48 7.46
C TYR A 193 -17.17 -8.33 6.20
N ASN A 194 -16.20 -8.01 5.35
CA ASN A 194 -15.86 -8.85 4.20
C ASN A 194 -15.45 -10.27 4.65
N LYS A 195 -14.58 -10.35 5.67
CA LYS A 195 -14.17 -11.63 6.25
C LYS A 195 -15.33 -12.37 6.89
N ALA A 196 -16.22 -11.66 7.58
CA ALA A 196 -17.45 -12.17 8.17
C ALA A 196 -18.52 -12.58 7.13
N LYS A 197 -18.21 -12.44 5.83
CA LYS A 197 -19.11 -12.76 4.71
C LYS A 197 -20.39 -11.90 4.69
N ASP A 198 -20.27 -10.66 5.15
CA ASP A 198 -21.29 -9.62 5.01
C ASP A 198 -20.80 -8.53 4.04
N PRO A 199 -20.87 -8.77 2.72
CA PRO A 199 -20.37 -7.83 1.72
C PRO A 199 -21.16 -6.52 1.70
N ALA A 200 -22.43 -6.52 2.11
CA ALA A 200 -23.23 -5.31 2.16
C ALA A 200 -22.74 -4.36 3.25
N ALA A 201 -22.51 -4.87 4.46
CA ALA A 201 -21.92 -4.07 5.55
C ALA A 201 -20.49 -3.63 5.20
N ALA A 202 -19.69 -4.51 4.59
CA ALA A 202 -18.34 -4.18 4.14
C ALA A 202 -18.35 -3.01 3.14
N LEU A 203 -19.23 -3.06 2.14
CA LEU A 203 -19.35 -2.05 1.10
C LEU A 203 -19.74 -0.68 1.65
N VAL A 204 -20.68 -0.62 2.61
CA VAL A 204 -21.08 0.64 3.25
C VAL A 204 -19.87 1.33 3.90
N ARG A 205 -19.04 0.56 4.61
CA ARG A 205 -17.87 1.09 5.31
C ARG A 205 -16.71 1.40 4.38
N ALA A 206 -16.50 0.58 3.37
CA ALA A 206 -15.52 0.83 2.32
C ALA A 206 -15.85 2.11 1.53
N ARG A 207 -17.12 2.33 1.16
CA ARG A 207 -17.56 3.59 0.51
C ARG A 207 -17.35 4.81 1.41
N ARG A 208 -17.60 4.67 2.72
CA ARG A 208 -17.34 5.74 3.69
C ARG A 208 -15.86 6.09 3.74
N GLY A 209 -14.97 5.11 3.95
CA GLY A 209 -13.53 5.35 3.97
C GLY A 209 -13.03 5.94 2.65
N CYS A 210 -13.51 5.41 1.52
CA CYS A 210 -13.17 5.92 0.20
C CYS A 210 -13.60 7.37 -0.03
N SER A 211 -14.79 7.75 0.45
CA SER A 211 -15.26 9.15 0.41
C SER A 211 -14.43 10.11 1.27
N LEU A 212 -13.65 9.57 2.20
CA LEU A 212 -12.70 10.29 3.03
C LEU A 212 -11.26 10.17 2.48
N GLU A 213 -11.13 9.84 1.20
CA GLU A 213 -9.85 9.71 0.47
C GLU A 213 -8.94 8.57 0.98
N ASP A 214 -9.46 7.61 1.76
CA ASP A 214 -8.71 6.39 2.08
C ASP A 214 -8.75 5.41 0.90
N SER A 215 -7.61 5.29 0.25
CA SER A 215 -7.46 4.46 -0.94
C SER A 215 -7.56 2.97 -0.67
N SER A 216 -7.19 2.52 0.53
CA SER A 216 -7.37 1.13 0.92
C SER A 216 -8.85 0.77 0.95
N SER A 217 -9.69 1.64 1.49
CA SER A 217 -11.14 1.50 1.46
C SER A 217 -11.69 1.53 0.04
N CYS A 218 -11.21 2.41 -0.84
CA CYS A 218 -11.60 2.39 -2.26
C CYS A 218 -11.24 1.06 -2.93
N PHE A 219 -10.05 0.54 -2.67
CA PHE A 219 -9.61 -0.74 -3.20
C PHE A 219 -10.49 -1.90 -2.71
N ILE A 220 -10.88 -1.91 -1.42
CA ILE A 220 -11.79 -2.91 -0.84
C ILE A 220 -13.16 -2.92 -1.53
N ILE A 221 -13.68 -1.76 -1.99
CA ILE A 221 -14.93 -1.72 -2.77
C ILE A 221 -14.83 -2.70 -3.95
N GLY A 222 -13.70 -2.78 -4.63
CA GLY A 222 -13.47 -3.71 -5.73
C GLY A 222 -13.70 -5.18 -5.34
N TYR A 223 -13.19 -5.59 -4.19
CA TYR A 223 -13.29 -6.98 -3.70
C TYR A 223 -14.68 -7.36 -3.18
N VAL A 224 -15.42 -6.40 -2.63
CA VAL A 224 -16.71 -6.66 -1.97
C VAL A 224 -17.92 -6.35 -2.85
N SER A 225 -17.69 -5.71 -4.00
CA SER A 225 -18.74 -5.33 -4.94
C SER A 225 -19.23 -6.53 -5.75
N THR A 226 -20.49 -6.45 -6.15
CA THR A 226 -21.08 -7.38 -7.11
C THR A 226 -20.54 -7.13 -8.53
N PRO A 227 -20.62 -8.12 -9.44
CA PRO A 227 -20.21 -7.93 -10.85
C PRO A 227 -20.93 -6.76 -11.55
N GLU A 228 -22.19 -6.49 -11.18
CA GLU A 228 -22.95 -5.36 -11.72
C GLU A 228 -22.35 -4.01 -11.27
N GLU A 229 -22.00 -3.90 -9.99
CA GLU A 229 -21.35 -2.70 -9.45
C GLU A 229 -19.97 -2.48 -10.07
N ILE A 230 -19.17 -3.53 -10.21
CA ILE A 230 -17.88 -3.45 -10.90
C ILE A 230 -18.03 -2.98 -12.36
N THR A 231 -19.09 -3.39 -13.05
CA THR A 231 -19.39 -2.90 -14.40
C THR A 231 -19.69 -1.40 -14.41
N LYS A 232 -20.39 -0.89 -13.39
CA LYS A 232 -20.65 0.56 -13.23
C LYS A 232 -19.36 1.33 -12.93
N GLU A 233 -18.49 0.79 -12.08
CA GLU A 233 -17.19 1.41 -11.78
C GLU A 233 -16.29 1.46 -13.02
N LYS A 234 -16.29 0.40 -13.85
CA LYS A 234 -15.60 0.43 -15.16
C LYS A 234 -16.08 1.58 -16.03
N ALA A 235 -17.40 1.73 -16.17
CA ALA A 235 -17.98 2.80 -16.98
C ALA A 235 -17.62 4.19 -16.44
N SER A 236 -17.73 4.39 -15.12
CA SER A 236 -17.34 5.63 -14.43
C SER A 236 -15.85 5.98 -14.64
N CYS A 237 -14.98 4.97 -14.55
CA CYS A 237 -13.56 5.14 -14.85
C CYS A 237 -13.31 5.58 -16.31
N LEU A 238 -14.00 4.95 -17.26
CA LEU A 238 -13.89 5.32 -18.68
C LEU A 238 -14.36 6.76 -18.92
N SER A 239 -15.28 7.27 -18.10
CA SER A 239 -15.71 8.67 -18.07
C SER A 239 -14.77 9.63 -17.33
N GLY A 240 -13.64 9.16 -16.78
CA GLY A 240 -12.61 10.00 -16.17
C GLY A 240 -12.66 10.10 -14.65
N ASN A 241 -13.47 9.29 -13.97
CA ASN A 241 -13.43 9.21 -12.50
C ASN A 241 -12.22 8.37 -12.05
N SER A 242 -11.24 9.03 -11.42
CA SER A 242 -9.98 8.40 -10.99
C SER A 242 -10.19 7.31 -9.94
N THR A 243 -11.05 7.55 -8.94
CA THR A 243 -11.38 6.60 -7.87
C THR A 243 -12.07 5.35 -8.41
N SER A 244 -13.02 5.49 -9.33
CA SER A 244 -13.66 4.35 -9.99
C SER A 244 -12.67 3.50 -10.78
N CYS A 245 -11.62 4.11 -11.35
CA CYS A 245 -10.54 3.35 -12.00
C CYS A 245 -9.77 2.49 -10.99
N LEU A 246 -9.48 3.03 -9.80
CA LEU A 246 -8.83 2.29 -8.71
C LEU A 246 -9.72 1.15 -8.19
N VAL A 247 -11.01 1.41 -7.98
CA VAL A 247 -12.00 0.41 -7.54
C VAL A 247 -12.10 -0.74 -8.56
N TYR A 248 -12.23 -0.41 -9.85
CA TYR A 248 -12.33 -1.40 -10.91
C TYR A 248 -11.04 -2.23 -11.05
N ALA A 249 -9.87 -1.59 -10.92
CA ALA A 249 -8.59 -2.30 -10.90
C ALA A 249 -8.52 -3.28 -9.72
N GLY A 250 -8.92 -2.86 -8.51
CA GLY A 250 -8.93 -3.74 -7.33
C GLY A 250 -9.92 -4.91 -7.40
N ALA A 251 -10.88 -4.88 -8.32
CA ALA A 251 -11.80 -5.99 -8.54
C ALA A 251 -11.24 -7.11 -9.45
N MET A 252 -10.07 -6.89 -10.05
CA MET A 252 -9.44 -7.88 -10.93
C MET A 252 -8.71 -8.94 -10.11
N GLU A 253 -8.96 -10.21 -10.39
CA GLU A 253 -8.24 -11.32 -9.77
C GLU A 253 -6.90 -11.58 -10.50
N SER A 254 -5.86 -11.83 -9.70
CA SER A 254 -4.43 -11.85 -10.07
C SER A 254 -3.96 -13.04 -10.92
N SER A 255 -4.81 -13.63 -11.78
CA SER A 255 -4.45 -14.88 -12.46
C SER A 255 -4.49 -14.85 -14.00
N GLU A 256 -4.75 -13.69 -14.62
CA GLU A 256 -4.59 -13.46 -16.07
C GLU A 256 -4.89 -11.99 -16.48
N GLN A 257 -5.41 -11.17 -15.56
CA GLN A 257 -5.87 -9.80 -15.79
C GLN A 257 -4.86 -8.71 -15.41
N ASP A 258 -3.63 -9.07 -15.06
CA ASP A 258 -2.58 -8.14 -14.59
C ASP A 258 -2.36 -6.96 -15.56
N LYS A 259 -2.54 -7.19 -16.87
CA LYS A 259 -2.43 -6.12 -17.88
C LYS A 259 -3.61 -5.15 -17.86
N GLU A 260 -4.83 -5.64 -17.65
CA GLU A 260 -6.00 -4.78 -17.55
C GLU A 260 -5.98 -4.03 -16.22
N GLU A 261 -5.63 -4.70 -15.12
CA GLU A 261 -5.47 -4.09 -13.80
C GLU A 261 -4.45 -2.95 -13.87
N ALA A 262 -3.24 -3.24 -14.36
CA ALA A 262 -2.18 -2.24 -14.51
C ALA A 262 -2.62 -1.07 -15.40
N ALA A 263 -3.36 -1.31 -16.48
CA ALA A 263 -3.85 -0.25 -17.35
C ALA A 263 -4.86 0.68 -16.64
N PHE A 264 -5.80 0.11 -15.88
CA PHE A 264 -6.79 0.90 -15.13
C PHE A 264 -6.19 1.61 -13.93
N MET A 265 -5.22 0.99 -13.27
CA MET A 265 -4.48 1.57 -12.16
C MET A 265 -3.55 2.71 -12.66
N SER A 266 -2.92 2.55 -13.82
CA SER A 266 -2.17 3.63 -14.50
C SER A 266 -3.10 4.79 -14.89
N ARG A 267 -4.29 4.48 -15.43
CA ARG A 267 -5.28 5.51 -15.77
C ARG A 267 -5.75 6.27 -14.53
N SER A 268 -6.02 5.58 -13.44
CA SER A 268 -6.38 6.18 -12.15
C SER A 268 -5.29 7.16 -11.69
N CYS A 269 -4.02 6.76 -11.81
CA CYS A 269 -2.86 7.61 -11.54
C CYS A 269 -2.80 8.85 -12.45
N ASP A 270 -3.00 8.68 -13.75
CA ASP A 270 -2.99 9.79 -14.71
C ASP A 270 -4.11 10.81 -14.45
N LEU A 271 -5.26 10.33 -13.95
CA LEU A 271 -6.40 11.14 -13.53
C LEU A 271 -6.22 11.78 -12.14
N GLY A 272 -5.06 11.59 -11.49
CA GLY A 272 -4.69 12.26 -10.25
C GLY A 272 -4.92 11.45 -8.97
N ASP A 273 -5.31 10.18 -9.05
CA ASP A 273 -5.35 9.32 -7.87
C ASP A 273 -3.93 8.81 -7.55
N PHE A 274 -3.29 9.49 -6.60
CA PHE A 274 -1.92 9.18 -6.19
C PHE A 274 -1.75 7.79 -5.58
N SER A 275 -2.82 7.20 -5.06
CA SER A 275 -2.76 5.86 -4.48
C SER A 275 -2.65 4.79 -5.55
N ALA A 276 -3.33 4.99 -6.67
CA ALA A 276 -3.14 4.13 -7.83
C ALA A 276 -1.72 4.22 -8.41
N CYS A 277 -1.08 5.41 -8.36
CA CYS A 277 0.33 5.57 -8.74
C CYS A 277 1.29 4.73 -7.88
N VAL A 278 1.02 4.68 -6.58
CA VAL A 278 1.82 3.87 -5.63
C VAL A 278 1.66 2.39 -5.93
N ASN A 279 0.45 1.95 -6.22
CA ASN A 279 0.18 0.53 -6.49
C ASN A 279 0.71 0.09 -7.87
N THR A 280 0.62 0.93 -8.91
CA THR A 280 1.26 0.66 -10.21
C THR A 280 2.79 0.64 -10.14
N GLY A 281 3.39 1.49 -9.30
CA GLY A 281 4.84 1.59 -9.17
C GLY A 281 5.54 0.38 -8.51
N ARG A 282 4.80 -0.67 -8.10
CA ARG A 282 5.33 -1.79 -7.32
C ARG A 282 6.19 -2.77 -8.12
N GLU A 283 6.13 -2.78 -9.46
CA GLU A 283 6.90 -3.75 -10.28
C GLU A 283 8.40 -3.41 -10.43
N LYS A 284 8.87 -2.31 -9.83
CA LYS A 284 10.30 -1.98 -9.69
C LYS A 284 11.06 -1.95 -11.03
N THR A 285 10.39 -1.63 -12.13
CA THR A 285 11.01 -1.37 -13.44
C THR A 285 11.39 0.11 -13.60
N ASP A 286 12.20 0.42 -14.61
CA ASP A 286 12.51 1.81 -14.98
C ASP A 286 11.27 2.59 -15.45
N ALA A 287 10.30 1.91 -16.08
CA ALA A 287 9.04 2.53 -16.49
C ALA A 287 8.21 2.96 -15.26
N ASP A 288 8.17 2.12 -14.23
CA ASP A 288 7.46 2.40 -12.97
C ASP A 288 8.05 3.62 -12.26
N ALA A 289 9.38 3.77 -12.28
CA ALA A 289 10.05 4.93 -11.70
C ALA A 289 9.64 6.24 -12.39
N ALA A 290 9.44 6.22 -13.71
CA ALA A 290 8.97 7.39 -14.45
C ALA A 290 7.53 7.77 -14.05
N VAL A 291 6.64 6.79 -13.87
CA VAL A 291 5.26 7.00 -13.39
C VAL A 291 5.28 7.56 -11.96
N LEU A 292 6.03 6.93 -11.05
CA LEU A 292 6.19 7.40 -9.68
C LEU A 292 6.76 8.83 -9.62
N LYS A 293 7.74 9.14 -10.49
CA LYS A 293 8.31 10.49 -10.59
C LYS A 293 7.27 11.51 -11.05
N SER A 294 6.54 11.23 -12.12
CA SER A 294 5.46 12.11 -12.61
C SER A 294 4.42 12.39 -11.52
N SER A 295 3.99 11.35 -10.82
CA SER A 295 3.05 11.44 -9.69
C SER A 295 3.60 12.26 -8.52
N CYS A 296 4.85 12.00 -8.13
CA CYS A 296 5.56 12.76 -7.10
C CYS A 296 5.70 14.24 -7.47
N ASP A 297 6.04 14.54 -8.73
CA ASP A 297 6.20 15.90 -9.22
C ASP A 297 4.89 16.69 -9.18
N LYS A 298 3.74 16.00 -9.33
CA LYS A 298 2.38 16.54 -9.19
C LYS A 298 1.90 16.66 -7.73
N GLY A 299 2.73 16.31 -6.75
CA GLY A 299 2.41 16.45 -5.32
C GLY A 299 1.99 15.15 -4.62
N GLY A 300 2.02 14.00 -5.30
CA GLY A 300 1.73 12.70 -4.71
C GLY A 300 2.81 12.26 -3.72
N LEU A 301 2.68 12.61 -2.44
CA LEU A 301 3.70 12.32 -1.41
C LEU A 301 3.98 10.83 -1.23
N ALA A 302 2.94 9.99 -1.36
CA ALA A 302 3.10 8.54 -1.29
C ALA A 302 3.93 8.02 -2.47
N ALA A 303 3.70 8.54 -3.69
CA ALA A 303 4.51 8.22 -4.86
C ALA A 303 5.95 8.71 -4.72
N CYS A 304 6.18 9.87 -4.09
CA CYS A 304 7.52 10.30 -3.71
C CYS A 304 8.21 9.28 -2.80
N GLY A 305 7.51 8.75 -1.80
CA GLY A 305 8.04 7.72 -0.89
C GLY A 305 8.40 6.42 -1.62
N SER A 306 7.51 5.94 -2.48
CA SER A 306 7.78 4.76 -3.31
C SER A 306 8.96 4.97 -4.26
N LEU A 307 9.12 6.16 -4.82
CA LEU A 307 10.27 6.51 -5.66
C LEU A 307 11.60 6.51 -4.88
N VAL A 308 11.58 6.95 -3.62
CA VAL A 308 12.74 6.82 -2.72
C VAL A 308 13.09 5.35 -2.50
N GLY A 309 12.10 4.51 -2.19
CA GLY A 309 12.30 3.06 -2.05
C GLY A 309 12.85 2.40 -3.33
N TYR A 310 12.39 2.85 -4.49
CA TYR A 310 12.90 2.43 -5.79
C TYR A 310 14.40 2.74 -5.96
N TYR A 311 14.79 4.01 -5.75
CA TYR A 311 16.19 4.43 -5.84
C TYR A 311 17.05 3.73 -4.79
N ALA A 312 16.49 3.50 -3.60
CA ALA A 312 17.19 2.82 -2.53
C ALA A 312 17.59 1.39 -2.91
N LYS A 313 16.65 0.64 -3.49
CA LYS A 313 16.89 -0.74 -3.94
C LYS A 313 17.96 -0.84 -5.03
N ARG A 314 18.09 0.18 -5.89
CA ARG A 314 19.09 0.24 -6.96
C ARG A 314 20.40 0.91 -6.56
N GLU A 315 20.54 1.26 -5.28
CA GLU A 315 21.71 1.95 -4.74
C GLU A 315 21.95 3.33 -5.36
N GLN A 316 20.90 3.98 -5.86
CA GLN A 316 20.92 5.30 -6.53
C GLN A 316 20.49 6.42 -5.56
N MET A 317 21.04 6.44 -4.34
CA MET A 317 20.57 7.31 -3.26
C MET A 317 20.63 8.81 -3.57
N SER A 318 21.55 9.24 -4.43
CA SER A 318 21.63 10.64 -4.85
C SER A 318 20.35 11.12 -5.57
N LEU A 319 19.63 10.23 -6.23
CA LEU A 319 18.37 10.54 -6.90
C LEU A 319 17.18 10.67 -5.92
N ALA A 320 17.33 10.19 -4.68
CA ALA A 320 16.28 10.26 -3.66
C ALA A 320 16.14 11.65 -3.02
N ALA A 321 17.10 12.56 -3.23
CA ALA A 321 17.11 13.88 -2.59
C ALA A 321 15.87 14.72 -2.94
N ASP A 322 15.51 14.80 -4.22
CA ASP A 322 14.37 15.62 -4.67
C ASP A 322 13.01 15.09 -4.16
N PRO A 323 12.69 13.77 -4.29
CA PRO A 323 11.48 13.22 -3.69
C PRO A 323 11.42 13.39 -2.17
N LEU A 324 12.54 13.17 -1.46
CA LEU A 324 12.61 13.37 -0.01
C LEU A 324 12.40 14.83 0.38
N LYS A 325 12.92 15.77 -0.42
CA LYS A 325 12.69 17.20 -0.21
C LYS A 325 11.20 17.55 -0.35
N ARG A 326 10.50 17.01 -1.35
CA ARG A 326 9.05 17.24 -1.50
C ARG A 326 8.26 16.70 -0.30
N ILE A 327 8.62 15.51 0.19
CA ILE A 327 8.03 14.96 1.42
C ILE A 327 8.35 15.85 2.63
N CYS A 328 9.58 16.36 2.74
CA CYS A 328 9.96 17.33 3.76
C CYS A 328 9.13 18.61 3.70
N ASP A 329 8.95 19.19 2.52
CA ASP A 329 8.22 20.44 2.30
C ASP A 329 6.74 20.33 2.72
N SER A 330 6.18 19.10 2.77
CA SER A 330 4.85 18.82 3.35
C SER A 330 4.80 18.79 4.89
N GLY A 331 5.91 19.10 5.56
CA GLY A 331 6.02 19.14 7.02
C GLY A 331 6.52 17.84 7.68
N LYS A 332 6.88 16.82 6.90
CA LYS A 332 7.39 15.54 7.43
C LYS A 332 8.87 15.66 7.82
N LYS A 333 9.13 16.06 9.08
CA LYS A 333 10.49 16.32 9.62
C LYS A 333 11.51 15.19 9.38
N ALA A 334 11.09 13.92 9.46
CA ALA A 334 11.98 12.79 9.21
C ALA A 334 12.54 12.80 7.78
N ALA A 335 11.71 13.16 6.79
CA ALA A 335 12.13 13.25 5.39
C ALA A 335 13.11 14.41 5.16
N CYS A 336 13.02 15.51 5.92
CA CYS A 336 13.98 16.62 5.82
C CYS A 336 15.41 16.17 6.14
N LYS A 337 15.57 15.39 7.21
CA LYS A 337 16.88 14.83 7.58
C LYS A 337 17.39 13.85 6.52
N MET A 338 16.51 12.99 6.00
CA MET A 338 16.86 12.06 4.93
C MET A 338 17.23 12.78 3.63
N ALA A 339 16.58 13.89 3.29
CA ALA A 339 16.89 14.67 2.08
C ALA A 339 18.31 15.26 2.13
N ILE A 340 18.74 15.73 3.30
CA ILE A 340 20.12 16.18 3.53
C ILE A 340 21.09 15.01 3.33
N TYR A 341 20.83 13.85 3.95
CA TYR A 341 21.68 12.68 3.77
C TYR A 341 21.71 12.16 2.33
N ALA A 342 20.60 12.21 1.60
CA ALA A 342 20.58 11.82 0.19
C ALA A 342 21.55 12.65 -0.66
N LYS A 343 21.67 13.94 -0.33
CA LYS A 343 22.50 14.91 -1.05
C LYS A 343 23.97 14.83 -0.62
N ASP A 344 24.22 14.83 0.68
CA ASP A 344 25.56 15.05 1.24
C ASP A 344 26.26 13.74 1.61
N GLU A 345 25.50 12.71 2.02
CA GLU A 345 26.02 11.45 2.57
C GLU A 345 25.19 10.22 2.11
N PRO A 346 25.13 9.93 0.79
CA PRO A 346 24.26 8.88 0.26
C PRO A 346 24.54 7.48 0.83
N ALA A 347 25.77 7.22 1.28
CA ALA A 347 26.13 5.99 1.98
C ALA A 347 25.48 5.87 3.37
N ALA A 348 25.39 6.98 4.12
CA ALA A 348 24.74 7.02 5.43
C ALA A 348 23.23 6.84 5.28
N LEU A 349 22.62 7.48 4.26
CA LEU A 349 21.21 7.24 3.93
C LEU A 349 20.96 5.78 3.57
N LYS A 350 21.86 5.15 2.80
CA LYS A 350 21.74 3.74 2.45
C LYS A 350 21.72 2.84 3.67
N GLU A 351 22.58 3.09 4.66
CA GLU A 351 22.60 2.30 5.88
C GLU A 351 21.34 2.53 6.73
N LEU A 352 20.89 3.78 6.82
CA LEU A 352 19.62 4.12 7.45
C LEU A 352 18.44 3.40 6.78
N LEU A 353 18.38 3.40 5.45
CA LEU A 353 17.32 2.73 4.71
C LEU A 353 17.45 1.21 4.73
N ARG A 354 18.66 0.64 4.85
CA ARG A 354 18.83 -0.82 5.07
C ARG A 354 18.33 -1.27 6.44
N SER A 355 18.36 -0.39 7.44
CA SER A 355 17.72 -0.68 8.73
C SER A 355 16.19 -0.71 8.65
N VAL A 356 15.63 -0.22 7.53
CA VAL A 356 14.21 -0.17 7.21
C VAL A 356 13.97 -1.11 6.01
N ASP A 357 13.82 -2.42 6.23
CA ASP A 357 13.47 -3.34 5.13
C ASP A 357 12.07 -2.97 4.59
N TRP A 358 12.04 -2.29 3.42
CA TRP A 358 10.88 -1.76 2.71
C TRP A 358 10.05 -2.82 1.99
#